data_AF-A0A3D3BAK4-F1
#
_entry.id   AF-A0A3D3BAK4-F1
#
_cell.length_a   1.000
_cell.length_b   1.000
_cell.length_c   1.000
_cell.angle_alpha   90.00
_cell.angle_beta   90.00
_cell.angle_gamma   90.00
#
_symmetry.space_group_name_H-M   'P 1'
#
loop_
_entity.id
_entity.type
_entity.pdbx_description
1 polymer ?
#
loop_
_entity_poly.entity_id
_entity_poly.type
_entity_poly.pdbx_seq_one_letter_code
_entity_poly.pdbx_strand_id
1 'polypeptide(L)'
;MRTTFKPLFDQAMTDVVSLADVFARINAAGGMGEMLGHFFDKNGHVLETTLTARTLAVDLDGPEDSKIVAVAGGVEKAAAIHAVLRSGRLKGLITDEPTARILTREP
;
A
#
# COMPACT_ATOMS: atom_id res chain seq x y z
N MET A 1 23.51 -24.29 39.72
CA MET A 1 22.91 -24.41 38.38
C MET A 1 22.13 -23.12 38.11
N ARG A 2 22.72 -22.18 37.38
CA ARG A 2 22.19 -20.82 37.18
C ARG A 2 21.52 -20.80 35.81
N THR A 3 20.19 -20.89 35.78
CA THR A 3 19.42 -20.87 34.53
C THR A 3 19.37 -19.43 34.03
N THR A 4 20.16 -19.11 33.01
CA THR A 4 20.12 -17.81 32.33
C THR A 4 18.85 -17.73 31.50
N PHE A 5 17.81 -17.10 32.04
CA PHE A 5 16.64 -16.70 31.27
C PHE A 5 17.09 -15.57 30.33
N LYS A 6 17.49 -15.93 29.11
CA LYS A 6 17.77 -14.97 28.03
C LYS A 6 16.53 -14.08 27.85
N PRO A 7 16.65 -12.74 27.77
CA PRO A 7 15.50 -11.85 27.81
C PRO A 7 14.71 -12.00 26.51
N LEU A 8 13.66 -12.83 26.53
CA LEU A 8 12.66 -12.89 25.46
C LEU A 8 12.06 -11.49 25.19
N PHE A 9 12.08 -10.62 26.20
CA PHE A 9 11.58 -9.25 26.12
C PHE A 9 12.43 -8.31 25.24
N ASP A 10 13.76 -8.46 25.21
CA ASP A 10 14.61 -7.62 24.31
C ASP A 10 14.39 -7.98 22.84
N GLN A 11 14.18 -9.26 22.55
CA GLN A 11 13.88 -9.73 21.20
C GLN A 11 12.51 -9.21 20.72
N ALA A 12 11.49 -9.29 21.59
CA ALA A 12 10.12 -8.85 21.27
C ALA A 12 9.99 -7.31 21.12
N MET A 13 10.78 -6.52 21.86
CA MET A 13 10.85 -5.07 21.69
C MET A 13 11.55 -4.65 20.39
N THR A 14 12.46 -5.48 19.87
CA THR A 14 13.11 -5.26 18.57
C THR A 14 12.13 -5.47 17.41
N ASP A 15 11.09 -6.28 17.62
CA ASP A 15 10.03 -6.54 16.64
C ASP A 15 8.92 -5.48 16.63
N VAL A 16 8.95 -4.51 17.55
CA VAL A 16 8.04 -3.35 17.52
C VAL A 16 8.56 -2.37 16.47
N VAL A 17 8.20 -2.61 15.22
CA VAL A 17 8.50 -1.70 14.11
C VAL A 17 7.62 -0.45 14.27
N SER A 18 8.25 0.72 14.39
CA SER A 18 7.53 2.00 14.40
C SER A 18 6.81 2.21 13.06
N LEU A 19 5.58 2.74 13.11
CA LEU A 19 4.85 3.17 11.91
C LEU A 19 5.67 4.13 11.04
N ALA A 20 6.46 5.02 11.67
CA ALA A 20 7.33 5.94 10.94
C ALA A 20 8.40 5.20 10.13
N ASP A 21 9.02 4.16 10.71
CA ASP A 21 10.03 3.35 10.03
C ASP A 21 9.40 2.54 8.88
N VAL A 22 8.17 2.06 9.05
CA VAL A 22 7.40 1.39 8.00
C VAL A 22 7.19 2.33 6.81
N PHE A 23 6.63 3.52 7.04
CA PHE A 23 6.38 4.50 5.97
C PHE A 23 7.67 4.99 5.32
N ALA A 24 8.75 5.18 6.09
CA ALA A 24 10.06 5.56 5.54
C ALA A 24 10.58 4.49 4.56
N ARG A 25 10.42 3.20 4.88
CA ARG A 25 10.83 2.09 4.00
C ARG A 25 9.98 2.01 2.74
N ILE A 26 8.66 2.19 2.86
CA ILE A 26 7.75 2.21 1.71
C ILE A 26 8.10 3.36 0.77
N ASN A 27 8.31 4.55 1.33
CA ASN A 27 8.70 5.73 0.56
C ASN A 27 10.06 5.53 -0.13
N ALA A 28 11.05 4.96 0.58
CA ALA A 28 12.35 4.62 0.00
C ALA A 28 12.27 3.58 -1.12
N ALA A 29 11.27 2.68 -1.08
CA ALA A 29 10.98 1.72 -2.13
C ALA A 29 10.17 2.32 -3.30
N GLY A 30 9.80 3.61 -3.23
CA GLY A 30 9.05 4.30 -4.28
C GLY A 30 7.52 4.16 -4.17
N GLY A 31 7.01 3.79 -2.99
CA GLY A 31 5.58 3.66 -2.74
C GLY A 31 4.84 4.98 -2.90
N MET A 32 3.88 5.01 -3.83
CA MET A 32 3.09 6.17 -4.18
C MET A 32 1.64 6.09 -3.74
N GLY A 33 1.07 4.89 -3.65
CA GLY A 33 -0.32 4.67 -3.25
C GLY A 33 -0.51 3.31 -2.60
N GLU A 34 -1.68 3.08 -2.01
CA GLU A 34 -2.04 1.83 -1.34
C GLU A 34 -3.50 1.46 -1.66
N MET A 35 -3.75 0.16 -1.85
CA MET A 35 -5.09 -0.41 -1.96
C MET A 35 -5.10 -1.83 -1.36
N LEU A 36 -6.04 -2.09 -0.44
CA LEU A 36 -6.27 -3.40 0.19
C LEU A 36 -5.06 -4.00 0.94
N GLY A 37 -4.16 -3.17 1.46
CA GLY A 37 -2.93 -3.55 2.14
C GLY A 37 -1.69 -3.64 1.23
N HIS A 38 -1.85 -3.32 -0.05
CA HIS A 38 -0.78 -3.43 -1.05
C HIS A 38 -0.33 -2.05 -1.51
N PHE A 39 0.98 -1.83 -1.50
CA PHE A 39 1.57 -0.57 -1.94
C PHE A 39 1.93 -0.62 -3.42
N PHE A 40 1.76 0.51 -4.11
CA PHE A 40 2.00 0.64 -5.55
C PHE A 40 3.06 1.70 -5.81
N ASP A 41 3.98 1.41 -6.73
CA ASP A 41 4.90 2.41 -7.26
C ASP A 41 4.19 3.38 -8.24
N LYS A 42 4.90 4.40 -8.71
CA LYS A 42 4.36 5.37 -9.69
C LYS A 42 3.89 4.75 -11.03
N ASN A 43 4.32 3.54 -11.34
CA ASN A 43 3.96 2.82 -12.57
C ASN A 43 2.81 1.83 -12.32
N GLY A 44 2.33 1.71 -11.08
CA GLY A 44 1.28 0.79 -10.68
C GLY A 44 1.76 -0.64 -10.44
N HIS A 45 3.06 -0.88 -10.28
CA HIS A 45 3.57 -2.17 -9.83
C HIS A 45 3.40 -2.30 -8.33
N VAL A 46 2.99 -3.49 -7.88
CA VAL A 46 2.92 -3.83 -6.46
C VAL A 46 4.33 -3.88 -5.89
N LEU A 47 4.55 -3.20 -4.78
CA LEU A 47 5.79 -3.25 -4.02
C LEU A 47 5.77 -4.42 -3.06
N GLU A 48 6.66 -5.38 -3.28
CA GLU A 48 6.93 -6.45 -2.33
C GLU A 48 7.60 -5.88 -1.09
N THR A 49 6.84 -5.77 0.01
CA THR A 49 7.36 -5.31 1.28
C THR A 49 7.29 -6.43 2.32
N THR A 50 8.26 -6.47 3.24
CA THR A 50 8.21 -7.37 4.40
C THR A 50 6.98 -7.14 5.28
N LEU A 51 6.30 -5.99 5.12
CA LEU A 51 5.05 -5.68 5.80
C LEU A 51 3.87 -6.40 5.15
N THR A 52 3.70 -6.25 3.83
CA THR A 52 2.63 -6.90 3.06
C THR A 52 2.67 -8.43 3.23
N ALA A 53 3.87 -9.03 3.28
CA ALA A 53 4.05 -10.47 3.53
C ALA A 53 3.61 -10.94 4.94
N ARG A 54 3.46 -10.03 5.91
CA ARG A 54 3.04 -10.32 7.29
C ARG A 54 1.62 -9.84 7.58
N THR A 55 1.00 -9.12 6.66
CA THR A 55 -0.36 -8.60 6.79
C THR A 55 -1.32 -9.60 6.15
N LEU A 56 -2.39 -9.97 6.87
CA LEU A 56 -3.54 -10.64 6.27
C LEU A 56 -4.28 -9.64 5.39
N ALA A 57 -3.77 -9.41 4.19
CA ALA A 57 -4.35 -8.57 3.18
C ALA A 57 -5.31 -9.38 2.30
N VAL A 58 -6.29 -8.69 1.71
CA VAL A 58 -7.09 -9.29 0.64
C VAL A 58 -6.17 -9.46 -0.57
N ASP A 59 -6.24 -10.63 -1.20
CA ASP A 59 -5.49 -10.87 -2.42
C ASP A 59 -5.94 -9.92 -3.53
N LEU A 60 -4.98 -9.24 -4.17
CA LEU A 60 -5.23 -8.35 -5.30
C LEU A 60 -5.63 -9.12 -6.55
N ASP A 61 -5.13 -10.34 -6.68
CA ASP A 61 -5.35 -11.21 -7.83
C ASP A 61 -6.48 -12.20 -7.53
N GLY A 62 -7.50 -11.74 -6.79
CA GLY A 62 -8.75 -12.47 -6.54
C GLY A 62 -9.35 -13.04 -7.84
N PRO A 63 -10.48 -13.78 -7.77
CA PRO A 63 -11.03 -14.49 -8.93
C PRO A 63 -11.01 -13.64 -10.22
N GLU A 64 -10.69 -14.23 -11.37
CA GLU A 64 -10.46 -13.49 -12.65
C GLU A 64 -11.52 -12.43 -12.98
N ASP A 65 -12.76 -12.60 -12.50
CA ASP A 65 -13.90 -11.70 -12.69
C ASP A 65 -14.13 -10.69 -11.54
N SER A 66 -13.13 -10.47 -10.68
CA SER A 66 -13.25 -9.53 -9.56
C SER A 66 -13.53 -8.10 -10.06
N LYS A 67 -14.60 -7.49 -9.52
CA LYS A 67 -15.05 -6.14 -9.89
C LYS A 67 -14.70 -5.17 -8.77
N ILE A 68 -13.46 -4.68 -8.79
CA ILE A 68 -13.01 -3.68 -7.82
C ILE A 68 -13.40 -2.29 -8.32
N VAL A 69 -14.20 -1.57 -7.53
CA VAL A 69 -14.53 -0.15 -7.74
C VAL A 69 -13.96 0.64 -6.57
N ALA A 70 -13.06 1.58 -6.86
CA ALA A 70 -12.49 2.46 -5.86
C ALA A 70 -13.37 3.71 -5.65
N VAL A 71 -13.38 4.23 -4.43
CA VAL A 71 -13.93 5.56 -4.11
C VAL A 71 -12.81 6.38 -3.50
N ALA A 72 -12.36 7.40 -4.21
CA ALA A 72 -11.26 8.25 -3.76
C ALA A 72 -11.37 9.65 -4.38
N GLY A 73 -10.92 10.66 -3.65
CA GLY A 73 -11.00 12.06 -4.05
C GLY A 73 -10.06 12.93 -3.21
N GLY A 74 -9.85 14.16 -3.66
CA GLY A 74 -8.84 15.09 -3.17
C GLY A 74 -7.64 15.20 -4.11
N VAL A 75 -7.33 16.44 -4.53
CA VAL A 75 -6.21 16.75 -5.42
C VAL A 75 -4.86 16.33 -4.83
N GLU A 76 -4.75 16.34 -3.49
CA GLU A 76 -3.58 15.89 -2.76
C GLU A 76 -3.31 14.38 -2.91
N LYS A 77 -4.33 13.60 -3.32
CA LYS A 77 -4.23 12.15 -3.53
C LYS A 77 -4.07 11.76 -4.99
N ALA A 78 -4.02 12.71 -5.92
CA ALA A 78 -3.99 12.42 -7.35
C ALA A 78 -2.85 11.46 -7.73
N ALA A 79 -1.65 11.65 -7.19
CA ALA A 79 -0.51 10.76 -7.46
C ALA A 79 -0.73 9.32 -6.95
N ALA A 80 -1.31 9.16 -5.76
CA ALA A 80 -1.65 7.85 -5.21
C ALA A 80 -2.75 7.16 -6.03
N ILE A 81 -3.77 7.92 -6.43
CA ILE A 81 -4.87 7.41 -7.25
C ILE A 81 -4.36 6.99 -8.63
N HIS A 82 -3.46 7.77 -9.25
CA HIS A 82 -2.80 7.39 -10.50
C HIS A 82 -2.01 6.09 -10.37
N ALA A 83 -1.22 5.91 -9.31
CA ALA A 83 -0.47 4.69 -9.07
C ALA A 83 -1.40 3.46 -9.03
N VAL A 84 -2.51 3.55 -8.30
CA VAL A 84 -3.50 2.46 -8.23
C VAL A 84 -4.21 2.25 -9.57
N LEU A 85 -4.59 3.32 -10.29
CA LEU A 85 -5.21 3.20 -11.61
C LEU A 85 -4.29 2.51 -12.63
N ARG A 86 -3.00 2.86 -12.64
CA ARG A 86 -2.00 2.26 -13.54
C ARG A 86 -1.77 0.77 -13.29
N SER A 87 -2.13 0.27 -12.10
CA SER A 87 -2.08 -1.18 -11.82
C SER A 87 -3.03 -2.01 -12.68
N GLY A 88 -4.02 -1.39 -13.34
CA GLY A 88 -5.00 -2.06 -14.20
C GLY A 88 -6.04 -2.91 -13.45
N ARG A 89 -6.03 -2.89 -12.11
CA ARG A 89 -6.87 -3.76 -11.27
C ARG A 89 -8.28 -3.22 -11.03
N LEU A 90 -8.48 -1.91 -11.17
CA LEU A 90 -9.79 -1.29 -10.98
C LEU A 90 -10.67 -1.46 -12.21
N LYS A 91 -11.93 -1.83 -11.99
CA LYS A 91 -13.00 -1.79 -13.01
C LYS A 91 -13.77 -0.47 -13.00
N GLY A 92 -13.61 0.33 -11.94
CA GLY A 92 -14.20 1.66 -11.85
C GLY A 92 -13.56 2.51 -10.76
N LEU A 93 -13.72 3.82 -10.91
CA LEU A 93 -13.36 4.83 -9.91
C LEU A 93 -14.53 5.82 -9.77
N ILE A 94 -14.94 6.06 -8.53
CA ILE A 94 -15.83 7.15 -8.16
C ILE A 94 -14.95 8.23 -7.51
N THR A 95 -14.96 9.44 -8.07
CA THR A 95 -14.12 10.55 -7.62
C THR A 95 -14.83 11.89 -7.78
N ASP A 96 -14.27 12.95 -7.18
CA ASP A 96 -14.74 14.33 -7.34
C ASP A 96 -14.23 14.98 -8.64
N GLU A 97 -14.88 16.06 -9.07
CA GLU A 97 -14.53 16.75 -10.31
C GLU A 97 -13.09 17.29 -10.34
N PRO A 98 -12.58 18.01 -9.31
CA PRO A 98 -11.19 18.48 -9.30
C PRO A 98 -10.18 17.35 -9.51
N THR A 99 -10.37 16.23 -8.82
CA THR A 99 -9.51 15.05 -8.92
C THR A 99 -9.61 14.43 -10.32
N ALA A 100 -10.82 14.22 -10.85
CA ALA A 100 -11.03 13.69 -12.20
C ALA A 100 -10.34 14.53 -13.28
N ARG A 101 -10.36 15.86 -13.14
CA ARG A 101 -9.69 16.77 -14.09
C ARG A 101 -8.17 16.62 -14.07
N ILE A 102 -7.56 16.32 -12.93
CA ILE A 102 -6.12 16.04 -12.83
C ILE A 102 -5.84 14.67 -13.46
N LEU A 103 -6.61 13.65 -13.07
CA LEU A 103 -6.41 12.26 -13.49
C LEU A 103 -6.54 12.03 -15.00
N THR A 104 -7.24 12.90 -15.71
CA THR A 104 -7.45 12.82 -17.16
C THR A 104 -6.42 13.63 -17.97
N ARG A 105 -5.56 14.41 -17.30
CA ARG A 105 -4.54 15.25 -17.94
C ARG A 105 -3.15 14.62 -17.94
N GLU A 106 -2.87 13.75 -16.99
CA GLU A 106 -1.62 12.98 -16.95
C GLU A 106 -1.82 11.62 -17.64
N PRO A 107 -0.95 11.22 -18.59
CA PRO A 107 -1.00 9.90 -19.21
C PRO A 107 -0.66 8.78 -18.24
#